data_AF-A0A9D4WCH8-F1
#
_entry.id   AF-A0A9D4WCH8-F1
#
_cell.length_a   1.000
_cell.length_b   1.000
_cell.length_c   1.000
_cell.angle_alpha   90.00
_cell.angle_beta   90.00
_cell.angle_gamma   90.00
#
_symmetry.space_group_name_H-M   'P 1'
#
loop_
_entity.id
_entity.type
_entity.pdbx_description
1 polymer ?
#
loop_
_entity_poly.entity_id
_entity_poly.type
_entity_poly.pdbx_seq_one_letter_code
_entity_poly.pdbx_strand_id
1 'polypeptide(L)'
;IMVPKTHLQCILFLLSLLYTTCRLEMESDFDKWVSWNMKSHQRKTILENKRSGLDLKLQQAESNKTILTVSKDGGADFNTINEAINSISPHNTRRVVVSIAPGVYRKCK
;
A
#
# COMPACT_ATOMS: atom_id res chain seq x y z
N ILE A 1 50.91 6.20 42.24
CA ILE A 1 49.77 5.59 42.95
C ILE A 1 49.26 4.44 42.07
N MET A 2 49.51 3.20 42.47
CA MET A 2 49.21 2.01 41.68
C MET A 2 47.77 1.59 41.97
N VAL A 3 46.87 1.79 41.01
CA VAL A 3 45.46 1.37 41.17
C VAL A 3 45.44 -0.16 41.20
N PRO A 4 44.90 -0.79 42.25
CA PRO A 4 44.82 -2.25 42.33
C PRO A 4 44.05 -2.80 41.12
N LYS A 5 44.53 -3.88 40.52
CA LYS A 5 43.92 -4.52 39.34
C LYS A 5 42.41 -4.80 39.54
N THR A 6 42.01 -5.10 40.76
CA THR A 6 40.61 -5.30 41.18
C THR A 6 39.76 -4.03 41.04
N HIS A 7 40.33 -2.86 41.35
CA HIS A 7 39.65 -1.57 41.26
C HIS A 7 39.38 -1.17 39.81
N LEU A 8 40.35 -1.39 38.91
CA LEU A 8 40.18 -1.17 37.47
C LEU A 8 39.10 -2.10 36.89
N GLN A 9 39.07 -3.34 37.37
CA GLN A 9 38.11 -4.35 36.93
C GLN A 9 36.67 -4.03 37.39
N CYS A 10 36.51 -3.53 38.62
CA CYS A 10 35.22 -3.01 39.11
C CYS A 10 34.74 -1.81 38.29
N ILE A 11 35.63 -0.87 37.94
CA ILE A 11 35.26 0.32 37.15
C ILE A 11 34.77 -0.08 35.76
N LEU A 12 35.46 -0.99 35.07
CA LEU A 12 35.05 -1.49 33.75
C LEU A 12 33.70 -2.22 33.83
N PHE A 13 33.46 -2.97 34.90
CA PHE A 13 32.20 -3.68 35.10
C PHE A 13 31.03 -2.71 35.33
N LEU A 14 31.24 -1.66 36.12
CA LEU A 14 30.23 -0.61 36.36
C LEU A 14 29.92 0.19 35.09
N LEU A 15 30.92 0.52 34.28
CA LEU A 15 30.75 1.20 33.00
C LEU A 15 29.98 0.32 31.99
N SER A 16 30.29 -0.97 31.96
CA SER A 16 29.54 -1.95 31.15
C SER A 16 28.09 -2.02 31.57
N LEU A 17 27.81 -2.08 32.88
CA LEU A 17 26.45 -2.12 33.41
C LEU A 17 25.67 -0.87 33.02
N LEU A 18 26.27 0.31 33.21
CA LEU A 18 25.66 1.61 32.86
C LEU A 18 25.36 1.70 31.35
N TYR A 19 26.27 1.20 30.51
CA TYR A 19 26.07 1.16 29.07
C TYR A 19 24.89 0.26 28.68
N THR A 20 24.78 -0.93 29.28
CA THR A 20 23.66 -1.84 29.02
C THR A 20 22.32 -1.29 29.49
N THR A 21 22.24 -0.64 30.66
CA THR A 21 20.99 -0.05 31.16
C THR A 21 20.55 1.13 30.32
N CYS A 22 21.50 2.02 29.94
CA CYS A 22 21.22 3.15 29.07
C CYS A 22 20.76 2.72 27.66
N ARG A 23 21.33 1.61 27.14
CA ARG A 23 20.92 1.05 25.85
C ARG A 23 19.50 0.48 25.87
N LEU A 24 19.13 -0.25 26.93
CA LEU A 24 17.79 -0.83 27.10
C LEU A 24 16.69 0.23 27.20
N GLU A 25 16.98 1.34 27.89
CA GLU A 25 16.03 2.44 28.04
C GLU A 25 15.74 3.10 26.68
N MET A 26 16.78 3.38 25.89
CA MET A 26 16.64 3.91 24.53
C MET A 26 15.90 2.96 23.57
N GLU A 27 16.15 1.65 23.65
CA GLU A 27 15.47 0.66 22.82
C GLU A 27 13.96 0.61 23.13
N SER A 28 13.60 0.72 24.41
CA SER A 28 12.20 0.77 24.84
C SER A 28 11.46 2.04 24.37
N ASP A 29 12.11 3.20 24.42
CA ASP A 29 11.55 4.46 23.96
C ASP A 29 11.45 4.50 22.43
N PHE A 30 12.42 3.93 21.74
CA PHE A 30 12.39 3.76 20.29
C PHE A 30 11.21 2.88 19.87
N ASP A 31 11.04 1.70 20.46
CA ASP A 31 9.94 0.79 20.15
C ASP A 31 8.57 1.44 20.41
N LYS A 32 8.47 2.21 21.50
CA LYS A 32 7.27 2.96 21.85
C LYS A 32 6.98 4.05 20.82
N TRP A 33 8.00 4.78 20.38
CA TRP A 33 7.88 5.80 19.34
C TRP A 33 7.49 5.17 17.99
N VAL A 34 8.13 4.07 17.58
CA VAL A 34 7.80 3.35 16.33
C VAL A 34 6.36 2.86 16.35
N SER A 35 5.93 2.23 17.46
CA SER A 35 4.55 1.76 17.64
C SER A 35 3.53 2.88 17.54
N TRP A 36 3.83 4.04 18.15
CA TRP A 36 2.96 5.21 18.09
C TRP A 36 2.85 5.78 16.68
N ASN A 37 3.96 5.93 15.96
CA ASN A 37 3.98 6.46 14.59
C ASN A 37 3.25 5.54 13.61
N MET A 38 3.45 4.22 13.73
CA MET A 38 2.74 3.26 12.89
C MET A 38 1.22 3.33 13.11
N LYS A 39 0.78 3.36 14.39
CA LYS A 39 -0.64 3.45 14.74
C LYS A 39 -1.28 4.77 14.34
N SER A 40 -0.57 5.89 14.49
CA SER A 40 -1.07 7.22 14.12
C SER A 40 -1.21 7.37 12.61
N HIS A 41 -0.24 6.86 11.84
CA HIS A 41 -0.32 6.80 10.38
C HIS A 41 -1.51 5.95 9.92
N GLN A 42 -1.68 4.73 10.46
CA GLN A 42 -2.82 3.87 10.15
C GLN A 42 -4.17 4.52 10.48
N ARG A 43 -4.29 5.17 11.65
CA ARG A 43 -5.52 5.90 12.00
C ARG A 43 -5.82 7.04 11.03
N LYS A 44 -4.79 7.78 10.63
CA LYS A 44 -4.94 8.87 9.68
C LYS A 44 -5.41 8.35 8.32
N THR A 45 -4.79 7.30 7.78
CA THR A 45 -5.22 6.71 6.49
C THR A 45 -6.65 6.18 6.54
N ILE A 46 -7.06 5.52 7.64
CA ILE A 46 -8.44 5.05 7.82
C ILE A 46 -9.43 6.24 7.87
N LEU A 47 -9.08 7.31 8.58
CA LEU A 47 -9.94 8.49 8.69
C LEU A 47 -10.03 9.25 7.36
N GLU A 48 -8.94 9.37 6.62
CA GLU A 48 -8.91 9.96 5.27
C GLU A 48 -9.72 9.10 4.27
N ASN A 49 -9.59 7.77 4.29
CA ASN A 49 -10.42 6.88 3.47
C ASN A 49 -11.92 7.01 3.83
N LYS A 50 -12.24 7.11 5.12
CA LYS A 50 -13.62 7.28 5.59
C LYS A 50 -14.20 8.65 5.24
N ARG A 51 -13.39 9.72 5.25
CA ARG A 51 -13.81 11.09 4.91
C ARG A 51 -13.90 11.31 3.41
N SER A 52 -13.08 10.63 2.62
CA SER A 52 -12.97 10.91 1.19
C SER A 52 -14.09 10.30 0.34
N GLY A 53 -14.83 9.29 0.81
CA GLY A 53 -15.86 8.60 -0.01
C GLY A 53 -15.34 7.97 -1.31
N LEU A 54 -14.05 8.16 -1.62
CA LEU A 54 -13.32 7.65 -2.77
C LEU A 54 -13.19 6.14 -2.65
N ASP A 55 -12.99 5.62 -1.44
CA ASP A 55 -12.90 4.18 -1.18
C ASP A 55 -14.27 3.48 -1.34
N LEU A 56 -15.37 4.14 -0.95
CA LEU A 56 -16.73 3.60 -1.16
C LEU A 56 -17.12 3.59 -2.64
N LYS A 57 -16.81 4.66 -3.39
CA LYS A 57 -17.05 4.69 -4.84
C LYS A 57 -16.19 3.64 -5.56
N LEU A 58 -14.94 3.45 -5.11
CA LEU A 58 -14.06 2.42 -5.66
C LEU A 58 -14.56 1.01 -5.33
N GLN A 59 -14.94 0.76 -4.08
CA GLN A 59 -15.53 -0.50 -3.64
C GLN A 59 -16.83 -0.82 -4.43
N GLN A 60 -17.68 0.18 -4.64
CA GLN A 60 -18.88 0.06 -5.46
C GLN A 60 -18.55 -0.23 -6.92
N ALA A 61 -17.48 0.36 -7.45
CA ALA A 61 -17.06 0.11 -8.82
C ALA A 61 -16.52 -1.31 -9.02
N GLU A 62 -15.77 -1.82 -8.03
CA GLU A 62 -15.18 -3.16 -8.07
C GLU A 62 -16.20 -4.27 -7.78
N SER A 63 -17.24 -4.01 -6.98
CA SER A 63 -18.25 -5.02 -6.59
C SER A 63 -19.08 -5.54 -7.77
N ASN A 64 -19.23 -4.75 -8.84
CA ASN A 64 -19.98 -5.12 -10.04
C ASN A 64 -19.16 -4.89 -11.32
N LYS A 65 -17.97 -5.49 -11.36
CA LYS A 65 -17.10 -5.49 -12.53
C LYS A 65 -17.78 -6.15 -13.73
N THR A 66 -17.61 -5.56 -14.91
CA THR A 66 -17.95 -6.19 -16.20
C THR A 66 -16.73 -6.27 -17.10
N ILE A 67 -16.66 -7.37 -17.83
CA ILE A 67 -15.63 -7.62 -18.84
C ILE A 67 -16.31 -7.55 -20.20
N LEU A 68 -15.77 -6.72 -21.10
CA LEU A 68 -16.17 -6.63 -22.50
C LEU A 68 -15.04 -7.22 -23.34
N THR A 69 -15.36 -8.16 -24.22
CA THR A 69 -14.37 -8.83 -25.06
C THR A 69 -14.35 -8.22 -26.47
N VAL A 70 -13.16 -8.09 -27.06
CA VAL A 70 -12.97 -7.53 -28.40
C VAL A 70 -12.10 -8.47 -29.24
N SER A 71 -12.62 -8.97 -30.36
CA SER A 71 -11.91 -9.88 -31.28
C SER A 71 -12.26 -9.57 -32.73
N LYS A 72 -11.28 -9.58 -33.64
CA LYS A 72 -11.55 -9.44 -35.08
C LYS A 72 -12.07 -10.71 -35.72
N ASP A 73 -11.73 -11.86 -35.14
CA ASP A 73 -11.97 -13.17 -35.74
C ASP A 73 -13.37 -13.72 -35.39
N GLY A 74 -14.22 -12.88 -34.77
CA GLY A 74 -15.52 -13.26 -34.24
C GLY A 74 -15.43 -13.93 -32.86
N GLY A 75 -16.60 -14.19 -32.26
CA GLY A 75 -16.70 -14.88 -30.96
C GLY A 75 -16.48 -14.02 -29.72
N ALA A 76 -16.40 -12.70 -29.86
CA ALA A 76 -16.33 -11.74 -28.77
C ALA A 76 -17.55 -10.80 -28.77
N ASP A 77 -17.70 -10.00 -27.72
CA ASP A 77 -18.79 -9.03 -27.59
C ASP A 77 -18.74 -7.94 -28.68
N PHE A 78 -17.52 -7.55 -29.08
CA PHE A 78 -17.31 -6.53 -30.10
C PHE A 78 -16.20 -6.90 -31.09
N ASN A 79 -16.31 -6.38 -32.31
CA ASN A 79 -15.29 -6.59 -33.34
C ASN A 79 -14.25 -5.46 -33.38
N THR A 80 -14.60 -4.29 -32.83
CA THR A 80 -13.73 -3.12 -32.77
C THR A 80 -13.62 -2.52 -31.37
N ILE A 81 -12.49 -1.85 -31.12
CA ILE A 81 -12.26 -1.13 -29.85
C ILE A 81 -13.25 0.04 -29.71
N ASN A 82 -13.61 0.70 -30.81
CA ASN A 82 -14.55 1.83 -30.78
C ASN A 82 -15.96 1.41 -30.37
N GLU A 83 -16.47 0.29 -30.89
CA GLU A 83 -17.77 -0.24 -30.47
C GLU A 83 -17.79 -0.57 -28.98
N ALA A 84 -16.73 -1.22 -28.48
CA ALA A 84 -16.60 -1.53 -27.06
C ALA A 84 -16.61 -0.25 -26.20
N ILE A 85 -15.86 0.78 -26.58
CA ILE A 85 -15.85 2.08 -25.87
C ILE A 85 -17.22 2.75 -25.93
N ASN A 86 -17.85 2.79 -27.10
CA ASN A 86 -19.15 3.43 -27.30
C ASN A 86 -20.29 2.71 -26.54
N SER A 87 -20.12 1.44 -26.21
CA SER A 87 -21.08 0.68 -25.40
C SER A 87 -21.09 1.08 -23.92
N ILE A 88 -20.03 1.76 -23.44
CA ILE A 88 -19.92 2.19 -22.05
C ILE A 88 -20.72 3.48 -21.86
N SER A 89 -21.68 3.45 -20.93
CA SER A 89 -22.52 4.60 -20.64
C SER A 89 -21.69 5.78 -20.09
N PRO A 90 -22.05 7.03 -20.45
CA PRO A 90 -21.47 8.20 -19.78
C PRO A 90 -21.84 8.16 -18.29
N HIS A 91 -20.92 8.58 -17.42
CA HIS A 91 -21.04 8.49 -15.95
C HIS A 91 -21.07 7.06 -15.39
N ASN A 92 -20.40 6.14 -16.07
CA ASN A 92 -20.24 4.76 -15.62
C ASN A 92 -19.66 4.67 -14.18
N THR A 93 -20.39 4.04 -13.27
CA THR A 93 -20.05 3.90 -11.84
C THR A 93 -19.41 2.55 -11.49
N ARG A 94 -19.23 1.67 -12.48
CA ARG A 94 -18.68 0.31 -12.33
C ARG A 94 -17.35 0.18 -13.04
N ARG A 95 -16.48 -0.74 -12.60
CA ARG A 95 -15.26 -1.04 -13.34
C ARG A 95 -15.59 -1.84 -14.59
N VAL A 96 -15.26 -1.29 -15.75
CA VAL A 96 -15.36 -1.98 -17.04
C VAL A 96 -13.95 -2.33 -17.51
N VAL A 97 -13.71 -3.62 -17.77
CA VAL A 97 -12.45 -4.11 -18.33
C VAL A 97 -12.69 -4.53 -19.77
N VAL A 98 -12.04 -3.85 -20.70
CA VAL A 98 -12.06 -4.23 -22.12
C VAL A 98 -10.91 -5.18 -22.39
N SER A 99 -11.22 -6.46 -22.61
CA SER A 99 -10.26 -7.51 -22.95
C SER A 99 -10.14 -7.61 -24.47
N ILE A 100 -8.95 -7.31 -24.98
CA ILE A 100 -8.70 -7.23 -26.42
C ILE A 100 -7.86 -8.45 -26.83
N ALA A 101 -8.39 -9.25 -27.76
CA ALA A 101 -7.69 -10.39 -28.33
C ALA A 101 -6.49 -9.95 -29.20
N PRO A 102 -5.54 -10.85 -29.49
CA PRO A 102 -4.44 -10.54 -30.40
C PRO A 102 -4.94 -10.12 -31.79
N GLY A 103 -4.33 -9.10 -32.38
CA GLY A 103 -4.69 -8.66 -33.72
C GLY A 103 -4.30 -7.21 -34.00
N VAL A 104 -4.42 -6.81 -35.27
CA VAL A 104 -4.15 -5.43 -35.70
C VAL A 104 -5.45 -4.65 -35.74
N TYR A 105 -5.65 -3.76 -34.77
CA TYR A 105 -6.80 -2.88 -34.66
C TYR A 105 -6.45 -1.50 -35.21
N ARG A 106 -6.73 -1.27 -36.49
CA ARG A 106 -6.56 0.05 -37.10
C ARG A 106 -7.74 0.94 -36.68
N LYS A 107 -7.45 1.95 -35.86
CA LYS A 107 -8.39 3.01 -35.51
C LYS A 107 -7.80 4.34 -35.98
N CYS A 108 -8.39 4.93 -37.02
CA CYS A 108 -8.21 6.34 -37.37
C CYS A 108 -9.46 6.84 -38.10
N LYS A 109 -10.36 7.48 -37.36
CA LYS A 109 -11.15 8.67 -37.69
C LYS A 109 -11.83 9.15 -36.42
#